data_AF-A0A959WXY5-F1
#
_entry.id   AF-A0A959WXY5-F1
#
_cell.length_a   1.000
_cell.length_b   1.000
_cell.length_c   1.000
_cell.angle_alpha   90.00
_cell.angle_beta   90.00
_cell.angle_gamma   90.00
#
_symmetry.space_group_name_H-M   'P 1'
#
loop_
_entity.id
_entity.type
_entity.pdbx_description
1 polymer ?
#
loop_
_entity_poly.entity_id
_entity_poly.type
_entity_poly.pdbx_seq_one_letter_code
_entity_poly.pdbx_strand_id
1 'polypeptide(L)'
;MSLRRVTPFENSAAPAAPPRTTRRRSRAKPRPARARAVILAELKGLGGLVHEQALLDASAPPQMSLVEWSNRLAGELAVEGVGSPATYRDLLWAIVQVNRRGTESDAPTVPVGALQGAA
;
A
#
# COMPACT_ATOMS: atom_id res chain seq x y z
N MET A 1 -23.24 -34.16 69.86
CA MET A 1 -24.69 -34.40 69.87
C MET A 1 -25.36 -33.53 68.83
N SER A 2 -26.09 -34.17 67.92
CA SER A 2 -27.24 -33.70 67.11
C SER A 2 -27.22 -32.29 66.51
N LEU A 3 -26.99 -32.18 65.20
CA LEU A 3 -27.97 -32.31 64.09
C LEU A 3 -28.95 -31.13 63.97
N ARG A 4 -28.92 -30.46 62.81
CA ARG A 4 -30.12 -30.15 61.99
C ARG A 4 -29.71 -29.77 60.55
N ARG A 5 -30.43 -30.37 59.60
CA ARG A 5 -30.40 -30.22 58.13
C ARG A 5 -31.28 -29.03 57.67
N VAL A 6 -31.32 -28.83 56.33
CA VAL A 6 -32.42 -28.29 55.47
C VAL A 6 -32.23 -26.79 55.13
N THR A 7 -32.19 -26.25 53.89
CA THR A 7 -32.40 -26.66 52.46
C THR A 7 -31.84 -25.55 51.53
N PRO A 8 -31.81 -25.72 50.17
CA PRO A 8 -31.04 -24.86 49.26
C PRO A 8 -31.77 -23.57 48.88
N PHE A 9 -31.01 -22.55 48.47
CA PHE A 9 -31.56 -21.38 47.80
C PHE A 9 -30.83 -21.14 46.47
N GLU A 10 -31.58 -21.45 45.42
CA GLU A 10 -31.70 -20.74 44.15
C GLU A 10 -30.44 -20.27 43.41
N ASN A 11 -30.18 -21.06 42.36
CA ASN A 11 -29.68 -20.68 41.05
C ASN A 11 -30.05 -19.23 40.65
N SER A 12 -29.12 -18.30 40.80
CA SER A 12 -29.24 -16.95 40.24
C SER A 12 -28.47 -16.91 38.92
N ALA A 13 -29.23 -17.03 37.82
CA ALA A 13 -28.73 -16.93 36.46
C ALA A 13 -28.02 -15.58 36.25
N ALA A 14 -26.74 -15.64 35.86
CA ALA A 14 -26.02 -14.48 35.38
C ALA A 14 -26.70 -13.94 34.10
N PRO A 15 -26.87 -12.62 33.94
CA PRO A 15 -27.42 -12.06 32.71
C PRO A 15 -26.44 -12.35 31.56
N ALA A 16 -26.93 -13.07 30.55
CA ALA A 16 -26.22 -13.32 29.31
C ALA A 16 -25.83 -11.98 28.67
N ALA A 17 -24.52 -11.74 28.52
CA ALA A 17 -24.00 -10.59 27.80
C ALA A 17 -24.56 -10.59 26.36
N PRO A 18 -24.99 -9.44 25.82
CA PRO A 18 -25.48 -9.39 24.46
C PRO A 18 -24.36 -9.81 23.49
N PRO A 19 -24.69 -10.52 22.39
CA PRO A 19 -23.70 -10.91 21.41
C PRO A 19 -23.04 -9.63 20.87
N ARG A 20 -21.71 -9.54 21.03
CA ARG A 20 -20.90 -8.50 20.39
C ARG A 20 -21.12 -8.64 18.89
N THR A 21 -21.99 -7.80 18.33
CA THR A 21 -22.14 -7.71 16.89
C THR A 21 -20.80 -7.27 16.34
N THR A 22 -20.05 -8.20 15.74
CA THR A 22 -18.89 -7.88 14.94
C THR A 22 -19.41 -7.05 13.79
N ARG A 23 -19.41 -5.72 13.96
CA ARG A 23 -19.79 -4.77 12.92
C ARG A 23 -18.81 -5.01 11.77
N ARG A 24 -19.24 -5.83 10.82
CA ARG A 24 -18.52 -6.14 9.58
C ARG A 24 -18.16 -4.80 8.98
N ARG A 25 -16.87 -4.43 9.06
CA ARG A 25 -16.37 -3.20 8.43
C ARG A 25 -16.79 -3.31 6.98
N SER A 26 -17.70 -2.44 6.55
CA SER A 26 -18.06 -2.32 5.15
C SER A 26 -16.75 -2.13 4.42
N ARG A 27 -16.37 -3.12 3.61
CA ARG A 27 -15.13 -3.07 2.84
C ARG A 27 -15.22 -1.79 2.03
N ALA A 28 -14.37 -0.82 2.33
CA ALA A 28 -14.35 0.44 1.61
C ALA A 28 -14.23 0.09 0.13
N LYS A 29 -15.09 0.67 -0.72
CA LYS A 29 -15.00 0.45 -2.16
C LYS A 29 -13.57 0.79 -2.60
N PRO A 30 -12.89 -0.07 -3.39
CA PRO A 30 -11.56 0.23 -3.90
C PRO A 30 -11.58 1.61 -4.55
N ARG A 31 -10.59 2.45 -4.21
CA ARG A 31 -10.44 3.75 -4.85
C ARG A 31 -10.32 3.53 -6.37
N PRO A 32 -11.03 4.30 -7.21
CA PRO A 32 -10.95 4.13 -8.66
C PRO A 32 -9.51 4.33 -9.15
N ALA A 33 -9.19 3.68 -10.28
CA ALA A 33 -7.90 3.85 -10.95
C ALA A 33 -7.71 5.33 -11.34
N ARG A 34 -6.49 5.84 -11.17
CA ARG A 34 -6.14 7.21 -11.56
C ARG A 34 -5.93 7.27 -13.08
N ALA A 35 -6.15 8.45 -13.65
CA ALA A 35 -5.87 8.69 -15.06
C ALA A 35 -4.38 8.48 -15.35
N ARG A 36 -4.05 7.74 -16.43
CA ARG A 36 -2.67 7.44 -16.84
C ARG A 36 -1.81 8.70 -16.97
N ALA A 37 -2.37 9.76 -17.57
CA ALA A 37 -1.67 11.05 -17.74
C ALA A 37 -1.21 11.66 -16.41
N VAL A 38 -2.01 11.51 -15.34
CA VAL A 38 -1.65 12.00 -13.99
C VAL A 38 -0.49 11.18 -13.42
N ILE A 39 -0.55 9.86 -13.54
CA ILE A 39 0.52 8.96 -13.04
C ILE A 39 1.83 9.23 -13.79
N LEU A 40 1.78 9.43 -15.12
CA LEU A 40 2.94 9.79 -15.93
C LEU A 40 3.51 11.17 -15.58
N ALA A 41 2.66 12.15 -15.25
CA ALA A 41 3.09 13.46 -14.78
C ALA A 41 3.76 13.39 -13.41
N GLU A 42 3.20 12.63 -12.47
CA GLU A 42 3.83 12.38 -11.15
C GLU A 42 5.18 11.68 -11.29
N LEU A 43 5.28 10.68 -12.17
CA LEU A 43 6.53 9.98 -12.43
C LEU A 43 7.60 10.92 -13.03
N LYS A 44 7.20 11.84 -13.92
CA LYS A 44 8.09 12.88 -14.45
C LYS A 44 8.56 13.85 -13.37
N GLY A 45 7.65 14.31 -12.50
CA GLY A 45 7.99 15.17 -11.37
C GLY A 45 8.97 14.51 -10.40
N LEU A 46 8.76 13.22 -10.09
CA LEU A 46 9.68 12.43 -9.28
C LEU A 46 11.05 12.28 -9.95
N GLY A 47 11.08 12.05 -11.27
CA GLY A 47 12.32 12.02 -12.05
C GLY A 47 13.11 13.32 -11.96
N GLY A 48 12.43 14.48 -11.95
CA GLY A 48 13.04 15.78 -11.73
C GLY A 48 13.72 15.89 -10.36
N LEU A 49 13.02 15.50 -9.28
CA LEU A 49 13.60 15.46 -7.93
C LEU A 49 14.82 14.54 -7.84
N VAL A 50 14.74 13.34 -8.42
CA VAL A 50 15.86 12.39 -8.46
C VAL A 50 17.03 12.94 -9.27
N HIS A 51 16.76 13.66 -10.36
CA HIS A 51 17.80 14.33 -11.14
C HIS A 51 18.53 15.39 -10.32
N GLU A 52 17.82 16.20 -9.53
CA GLU A 52 18.43 17.17 -8.61
C GLU A 52 19.34 16.47 -7.59
N GLN A 53 18.93 15.33 -7.02
CA GLN A 53 19.79 14.56 -6.12
C GLN A 53 21.03 14.00 -6.83
N ALA A 54 20.88 13.53 -8.07
CA ALA A 54 22.00 13.03 -8.87
C ALA A 54 23.00 14.13 -9.27
N LEU A 55 22.57 15.40 -9.36
CA LEU A 55 23.47 16.53 -9.56
C LEU A 55 24.31 16.84 -8.30
N LEU A 56 23.78 16.54 -7.10
CA LEU A 56 24.51 16.69 -5.84
C LEU A 56 25.49 15.54 -5.62
N ASP A 57 25.02 14.30 -5.73
CA ASP A 57 25.85 13.09 -5.69
C ASP A 57 25.17 11.96 -6.47
N ALA A 58 25.69 11.69 -7.68
CA ALA A 58 25.15 10.66 -8.55
C ALA A 58 25.35 9.24 -8.01
N SER A 59 26.35 9.03 -7.15
CA SER A 59 26.77 7.72 -6.64
C SER A 59 26.19 7.37 -5.28
N ALA A 60 25.58 8.35 -4.59
CA ALA A 60 24.91 8.12 -3.33
C ALA A 60 23.75 7.12 -3.48
N PRO A 61 23.51 6.28 -2.46
CA PRO A 61 22.35 5.40 -2.44
C PRO A 61 21.05 6.22 -2.40
N PRO A 62 20.04 5.84 -3.19
CA PRO A 62 18.79 6.59 -3.25
C PRO A 62 17.99 6.43 -1.95
N GLN A 63 17.25 7.47 -1.56
CA GLN A 63 16.29 7.35 -0.47
C GLN A 63 15.23 6.28 -0.79
N MET A 64 15.01 5.35 0.15
CA MET A 64 14.06 4.24 -0.03
C MET A 64 12.64 4.71 -0.36
N SER A 65 12.20 5.84 0.20
CA SER A 65 10.89 6.43 -0.09
C SER A 65 10.72 6.79 -1.57
N LEU A 66 11.77 7.24 -2.25
CA LEU A 66 11.73 7.56 -3.69
C LEU A 66 11.64 6.31 -4.54
N VAL A 67 12.32 5.23 -4.12
CA VAL A 67 12.27 3.91 -4.78
C VAL A 67 10.87 3.31 -4.63
N GLU A 68 10.32 3.31 -3.41
CA GLU A 68 8.97 2.83 -3.12
C GLU A 68 7.91 3.60 -3.90
N TRP A 69 8.02 4.93 -3.94
CA TRP A 69 7.09 5.75 -4.70
C TRP A 69 7.18 5.47 -6.21
N SER A 70 8.39 5.33 -6.75
CA SER A 70 8.61 4.96 -8.14
C SER A 70 7.97 3.60 -8.48
N ASN A 71 8.19 2.59 -7.64
CA ASN A 71 7.61 1.26 -7.80
C ASN A 71 6.09 1.26 -7.68
N ARG A 72 5.52 2.08 -6.79
CA ARG A 72 4.08 2.27 -6.69
C ARG A 72 3.49 2.84 -7.98
N LEU A 73 4.09 3.90 -8.53
CA LEU A 73 3.62 4.50 -9.79
C LEU A 73 3.73 3.52 -10.95
N ALA A 74 4.80 2.73 -11.02
CA ALA A 74 4.95 1.66 -12.01
C ALA A 74 3.85 0.59 -11.88
N GLY A 75 3.54 0.17 -10.65
CA GLY A 75 2.43 -0.75 -10.37
C GLY A 75 1.08 -0.21 -10.80
N GLU A 76 0.81 1.07 -10.60
CA GLU A 76 -0.42 1.72 -11.10
C GLU A 76 -0.48 1.80 -12.63
N LEU A 77 0.66 1.86 -13.32
CA LEU A 77 0.77 1.80 -14.78
C LEU A 77 0.75 0.36 -15.33
N ALA A 78 0.70 -0.65 -14.46
CA ALA A 78 0.84 -2.07 -14.82
C ALA A 78 2.13 -2.39 -15.60
N VAL A 79 3.24 -1.73 -15.25
CA VAL A 79 4.56 -1.96 -15.85
C VAL A 79 5.56 -2.40 -14.80
N GLU A 80 6.65 -3.02 -15.25
CA GLU A 80 7.78 -3.35 -14.38
C GLU A 80 8.35 -2.09 -13.71
N GLY A 81 8.58 -2.21 -12.40
CA GLY A 81 9.09 -1.15 -11.53
C GLY A 81 10.56 -0.80 -11.77
N VAL A 82 11.11 -0.02 -10.84
CA VAL A 82 12.51 0.40 -10.84
C VAL A 82 13.44 -0.62 -10.18
N GLY A 83 12.89 -1.60 -9.46
CA GLY A 83 13.67 -2.61 -8.75
C GLY A 83 14.42 -2.02 -7.55
N SER A 84 15.70 -2.40 -7.42
CA SER A 84 16.60 -1.99 -6.33
C SER A 84 17.83 -1.24 -6.87
N PRO A 85 17.67 0.01 -7.31
CA PRO A 85 18.79 0.79 -7.84
C PRO A 85 19.83 1.07 -6.75
N ALA A 86 21.11 0.90 -7.09
CA ALA A 86 22.21 1.11 -6.15
C ALA A 86 22.52 2.60 -5.93
N THR A 87 22.28 3.43 -6.94
CA THR A 87 22.62 4.86 -6.92
C THR A 87 21.49 5.75 -7.44
N TYR A 88 21.55 7.06 -7.18
CA TYR A 88 20.62 8.02 -7.80
C TYR A 88 20.67 8.03 -9.32
N ARG A 89 21.85 7.80 -9.92
CA ARG A 89 21.98 7.65 -11.39
C ARG A 89 21.19 6.45 -11.90
N ASP A 90 21.31 5.31 -11.22
CA ASP A 90 20.58 4.09 -11.58
C ASP A 90 19.07 4.28 -11.42
N LEU A 91 18.64 4.93 -10.33
CA LEU A 91 17.24 5.24 -10.09
C LEU A 91 16.68 6.18 -11.17
N LEU A 92 17.41 7.24 -11.54
CA LEU A 92 16.99 8.16 -12.60
C LEU A 92 16.78 7.41 -13.92
N TRP A 93 17.74 6.56 -14.28
CA TRP A 93 17.64 5.77 -15.49
C TRP A 93 16.45 4.82 -15.46
N ALA A 94 16.24 4.14 -14.33
CA ALA A 94 15.10 3.25 -14.15
C ALA A 94 13.75 4.00 -14.27
N ILE A 95 13.63 5.20 -13.68
CA ILE A 95 12.42 6.03 -13.80
C ILE A 95 12.13 6.40 -15.26
N VAL A 96 13.16 6.77 -16.03
CA VAL A 96 13.02 7.05 -17.48
C VAL A 96 12.49 5.83 -18.22
N GLN A 97 13.01 4.65 -17.92
CA GLN A 97 12.54 3.40 -18.54
C GLN A 97 11.09 3.07 -18.15
N VAL A 98 10.70 3.26 -16.88
CA VAL A 98 9.30 3.12 -16.44
C VAL A 98 8.40 4.11 -17.19
N ASN A 99 8.83 5.37 -17.34
CA ASN A 99 8.04 6.39 -18.03
C ASN A 99 7.82 6.05 -19.51
N ARG A 100 8.87 5.57 -20.17
CA ARG A 100 8.80 5.10 -21.56
C ARG A 100 7.83 3.93 -21.70
N ARG A 101 7.99 2.88 -20.89
CA ARG A 101 7.05 1.73 -20.87
C ARG A 101 5.63 2.16 -20.56
N GLY A 102 5.45 3.06 -19.61
CA GLY A 102 4.15 3.61 -19.23
C GLY A 102 3.53 4.52 -20.30
N THR A 103 4.32 5.06 -21.22
CA THR A 103 3.80 5.84 -22.37
C THR A 103 3.43 4.92 -23.52
N GLU A 104 4.22 3.87 -23.75
CA GLU A 104 4.01 2.87 -24.80
C GLU A 104 2.92 1.84 -24.45
N SER A 105 2.57 1.70 -23.16
CA SER A 105 1.59 0.72 -22.69
C SER A 105 0.15 1.22 -22.81
N ASP A 106 -0.70 0.39 -23.43
CA ASP A 106 -2.15 0.57 -23.48
C ASP A 106 -2.90 -0.17 -22.34
N ALA A 107 -2.16 -0.79 -21.41
CA ALA A 107 -2.78 -1.55 -20.32
C ALA A 107 -3.70 -0.64 -19.46
N PRO A 108 -4.81 -1.16 -18.91
CA PRO A 108 -5.60 -0.39 -17.98
C PRO A 108 -4.78 -0.07 -16.72
N THR A 109 -4.94 1.15 -16.18
CA THR A 109 -4.28 1.51 -14.92
C THR A 109 -4.90 0.75 -13.75
N VAL A 110 -4.08 0.39 -12.78
CA VAL A 110 -4.47 -0.47 -11.65
C VAL A 110 -4.75 0.41 -10.43
N PRO A 111 -5.88 0.19 -9.72
CA PRO A 111 -6.14 0.92 -8.49
C PRO A 111 -5.15 0.52 -7.39
N VAL A 112 -4.67 1.51 -6.63
CA VAL A 112 -3.68 1.33 -5.55
C VAL A 112 -4.06 0.23 -4.55
N GLY A 113 -5.36 0.08 -4.24
CA GLY A 113 -5.85 -0.94 -3.32
C GLY A 113 -5.77 -2.38 -3.82
N ALA A 114 -5.59 -2.59 -5.13
CA ALA A 114 -5.37 -3.92 -5.71
C ALA A 114 -3.91 -4.38 -5.61
N LEU A 115 -2.96 -3.46 -5.42
CA LEU A 115 -1.52 -3.76 -5.29
C LEU A 115 -1.15 -4.31 -3.91
N GLN A 116 -1.99 -4.12 -2.88
CA GLN A 116 -1.71 -4.49 -1.49
C GLN A 116 -2.18 -5.91 -1.10
N GLY A 117 -2.81 -6.65 -2.01
CA GLY A 117 -3.41 -7.97 -1.74
C GLY A 117 -2.63 -9.19 -2.23
N ALA A 118 -1.41 -9.00 -2.73
CA ALA A 118 -0.61 -10.06 -3.37
C ALA A 118 0.68 -10.42 -2.60
N ALA A 119 0.71 -10.16 -1.29
CA ALA A 119 1.81 -10.52 -0.39
C ALA A 119 1.42 -11.70 0.51
#